data_AF-A0A6P8U5Y0-F1
#
_entry.id   AF-A0A6P8U5Y0-F1
#
_cell.length_a   1.000
_cell.length_b   1.000
_cell.length_c   1.000
_cell.angle_alpha   90.00
_cell.angle_beta   90.00
_cell.angle_gamma   90.00
#
_symmetry.space_group_name_H-M   'P 1'
#
loop_
_entity.id
_entity.type
_entity.pdbx_description
1 polymer ?
#
loop_
_entity_poly.entity_id
_entity_poly.type
_entity_poly.pdbx_seq_one_letter_code
_entity_poly.pdbx_strand_id
1 'polypeptide(L)'
;CDSENRYLGNPLRGTCYYNLLIDYQFTFSLLQEDDRHYTSINFMATPEQANKNLDMSINASNNFNLNITWSLSSTAGTISGEEMPIIARTNIKEHRDSFSCEKFNFRLHHNITFYVYVTNFSWPIKIQIAFSQHNSIMDLVQFFVTFF
;
A
#
# COMPACT_ATOMS: atom_id res chain seq x y z
N CYS A 1 6.75 12.11 9.60
CA CYS A 1 5.47 11.41 9.43
C CYS A 1 4.91 11.09 10.80
N ASP A 2 3.62 10.80 10.89
CA ASP A 2 2.97 10.40 12.14
C ASP A 2 3.25 8.92 12.43
N SER A 3 4.41 8.64 13.04
CA SER A 3 4.84 7.28 13.33
C SER A 3 3.94 6.56 14.35
N GLU A 4 3.27 7.31 15.22
CA GLU A 4 2.32 6.75 16.20
C GLU A 4 1.10 6.15 15.48
N ASN A 5 0.66 6.80 14.40
CA ASN A 5 -0.43 6.32 13.54
C ASN A 5 0.05 5.52 12.31
N ARG A 6 1.19 4.82 12.43
CA ARG A 6 1.77 3.93 11.42
C ARG A 6 2.18 4.61 10.09
N TYR A 7 2.27 5.93 10.05
CA TYR A 7 2.84 6.64 8.91
C TYR A 7 4.36 6.71 9.03
N LEU A 8 5.05 6.05 8.10
CA LEU A 8 6.50 6.00 8.04
C LEU A 8 7.02 6.79 6.83
N GLY A 9 8.30 7.15 6.87
CA GLY A 9 8.96 7.95 5.83
C GLY A 9 9.36 9.34 6.30
N ASN A 10 9.74 10.20 5.36
CA ASN A 10 10.24 11.55 5.64
C ASN A 10 9.64 12.55 4.65
N PRO A 11 8.73 13.45 5.08
CA PRO A 11 8.09 14.41 4.19
C PRO A 11 9.04 15.51 3.69
N LEU A 12 10.20 15.71 4.34
CA LEU A 12 11.20 16.69 3.89
C LEU A 12 12.07 16.14 2.76
N ARG A 13 12.13 14.82 2.60
CA ARG A 13 12.97 14.13 1.60
C ARG A 13 12.19 13.18 0.69
N GLY A 14 10.85 13.21 0.78
CA GLY A 14 9.96 12.26 0.13
C GLY A 14 8.53 12.44 0.63
N THR A 15 7.81 11.33 0.82
CA THR A 15 6.43 11.32 1.33
C THR A 15 6.31 10.45 2.58
N CYS A 16 5.15 10.54 3.23
CA CYS A 16 4.70 9.57 4.22
C CYS A 16 3.93 8.44 3.54
N TYR A 17 4.07 7.23 4.11
CA TYR A 17 3.36 6.02 3.69
C TYR A 17 2.69 5.41 4.90
N TYR A 18 1.43 5.00 4.74
CA TYR A 18 0.78 4.17 5.75
C TYR A 18 1.32 2.74 5.64
N ASN A 19 1.88 2.22 6.74
CA ASN A 19 2.43 0.87 6.78
C ASN A 19 1.31 -0.18 6.92
N LEU A 20 1.02 -0.92 5.86
CA LEU A 20 0.05 -2.01 5.84
C LEU A 20 0.67 -3.27 6.45
N LEU A 21 -0.09 -3.94 7.33
CA LEU A 21 0.28 -5.27 7.81
C LEU A 21 -0.10 -6.32 6.77
N ILE A 22 0.79 -7.28 6.57
CA ILE A 22 0.52 -8.45 5.73
C ILE A 22 -0.55 -9.31 6.40
N ASP A 23 -1.45 -9.87 5.60
CA ASP A 23 -2.59 -10.69 6.02
C ASP A 23 -3.72 -9.92 6.74
N TYR A 24 -3.76 -8.60 6.55
CA TYR A 24 -4.87 -7.74 7.00
C TYR A 24 -5.51 -6.95 5.85
N GLN A 25 -6.82 -6.76 5.94
CA GLN A 25 -7.55 -5.82 5.07
C GLN A 25 -7.83 -4.52 5.81
N PHE A 26 -7.37 -3.42 5.23
CA PHE A 26 -7.60 -2.07 5.72
C PHE A 26 -8.68 -1.39 4.91
N THR A 27 -9.50 -0.59 5.58
CA THR A 27 -10.49 0.29 4.95
C THR A 27 -10.21 1.72 5.38
N PHE A 28 -9.94 2.60 4.42
CA PHE A 28 -9.75 4.04 4.59
C PHE A 28 -11.01 4.75 4.13
N SER A 29 -11.66 5.51 5.02
CA SER A 29 -12.91 6.21 4.73
C SER A 29 -12.70 7.72 4.87
N LEU A 30 -12.72 8.42 3.72
CA LEU A 30 -12.64 9.87 3.62
C LEU A 30 -14.04 10.39 3.28
N LEU A 31 -14.81 10.68 4.32
CA LEU A 31 -16.24 10.96 4.25
C LEU A 31 -16.62 12.27 4.94
N GLN A 32 -15.72 12.83 5.77
CA GLN A 32 -15.98 14.08 6.49
C GLN A 32 -15.76 15.27 5.55
N GLU A 33 -16.43 16.40 5.77
CA GLU A 33 -16.24 17.60 4.94
C GLU A 33 -14.78 18.08 4.93
N ASP A 34 -14.11 17.95 6.07
CA ASP A 34 -12.69 18.28 6.23
C ASP A 34 -11.76 17.34 5.44
N ASP A 35 -12.24 16.21 4.91
CA ASP A 35 -11.43 15.32 4.07
C ASP A 35 -11.36 15.75 2.60
N ARG A 36 -12.12 16.78 2.21
CA ARG A 36 -12.36 17.13 0.80
C ARG A 36 -11.10 17.51 0.02
N HIS A 37 -10.05 17.98 0.69
CA HIS A 37 -8.78 18.36 0.05
C HIS A 37 -7.86 17.17 -0.24
N TYR A 38 -8.13 15.99 0.31
CA TYR A 38 -7.31 14.81 0.04
C TYR A 38 -7.63 14.24 -1.35
N THR A 39 -6.57 14.07 -2.15
CA THR A 39 -6.65 13.52 -3.51
C THR A 39 -5.65 12.39 -3.75
N SER A 40 -4.86 12.07 -2.72
CA SER A 40 -3.88 10.99 -2.75
C SER A 40 -3.70 10.34 -1.39
N ILE A 41 -3.30 9.07 -1.39
CA ILE A 41 -2.83 8.32 -0.23
C ILE A 41 -1.76 7.32 -0.69
N ASN A 42 -0.70 7.21 0.11
CA ASN A 42 0.42 6.33 -0.19
C ASN A 42 0.50 5.23 0.87
N PHE A 43 0.68 4.00 0.42
CA PHE A 43 0.82 2.83 1.27
C PHE A 43 2.16 2.17 1.04
N MET A 44 2.61 1.40 2.02
CA MET A 44 3.72 0.49 1.85
C MET A 44 3.46 -0.84 2.55
N ALA A 45 4.06 -1.90 2.04
CA ALA A 45 4.02 -3.23 2.63
C ALA A 45 5.35 -3.96 2.41
N THR A 46 5.82 -4.63 3.45
CA THR A 46 7.03 -5.47 3.42
C THR A 46 6.58 -6.92 3.62
N PRO A 47 6.80 -7.83 2.64
CA PRO A 47 6.53 -9.25 2.81
C PRO A 47 7.24 -9.81 4.05
N GLU A 48 6.54 -10.66 4.81
CA GLU A 48 7.07 -11.31 6.00
C GLU A 48 7.61 -12.72 5.71
N GLN A 49 7.07 -13.39 4.68
CA GLN A 49 7.42 -14.76 4.29
C GLN A 49 8.20 -14.78 2.96
N ALA A 50 9.48 -15.11 3.00
CA ALA A 50 10.35 -15.07 1.82
C ALA A 50 10.08 -16.17 0.77
N ASN A 51 9.32 -17.20 1.11
CA ASN A 51 9.01 -18.35 0.25
C ASN A 51 7.57 -18.34 -0.29
N LYS A 52 6.83 -17.26 -0.08
CA LYS A 52 5.44 -17.14 -0.54
C LYS A 52 5.25 -15.89 -1.38
N ASN A 53 4.41 -16.02 -2.40
CA ASN A 53 3.98 -14.88 -3.20
C ASN A 53 3.25 -13.87 -2.33
N LEU A 54 3.28 -12.62 -2.76
CA LEU A 54 2.57 -11.52 -2.12
C LEU A 54 1.37 -11.17 -3.00
N ASP A 55 0.18 -11.58 -2.58
CA ASP A 55 -1.07 -11.21 -3.24
C ASP A 55 -1.51 -9.83 -2.78
N MET A 56 -2.06 -9.04 -3.69
CA MET A 56 -2.58 -7.70 -3.40
C MET A 56 -3.99 -7.53 -3.93
N SER A 57 -4.79 -6.77 -3.19
CA SER A 57 -6.06 -6.26 -3.69
C SER A 57 -6.28 -4.83 -3.24
N ILE A 58 -6.86 -4.03 -4.13
CA ILE A 58 -7.37 -2.71 -3.82
C ILE A 58 -8.70 -2.52 -4.51
N ASN A 59 -9.67 -1.93 -3.81
CA ASN A 59 -10.91 -1.45 -4.39
C ASN A 59 -11.24 -0.07 -3.80
N ALA A 60 -12.07 0.70 -4.51
CA ALA A 60 -12.60 1.93 -3.97
C ALA A 60 -14.01 2.24 -4.48
N SER A 61 -14.73 3.10 -3.76
CA SER A 61 -16.06 3.57 -4.15
C SER A 61 -16.03 4.46 -5.41
N ASN A 62 -14.96 5.23 -5.59
CA ASN A 62 -14.70 6.13 -6.73
C ASN A 62 -13.45 5.69 -7.49
N ASN A 63 -13.30 6.23 -8.70
CA ASN A 63 -12.14 5.94 -9.53
C ASN A 63 -10.87 6.59 -8.96
N PHE A 64 -9.73 5.94 -9.18
CA PHE A 64 -8.40 6.42 -8.81
C PHE A 64 -7.37 6.02 -9.86
N ASN A 65 -6.21 6.66 -9.79
CA ASN A 65 -4.99 6.23 -10.47
C ASN A 65 -4.16 5.40 -9.49
N LEU A 66 -3.58 4.31 -9.99
CA LEU A 66 -2.77 3.36 -9.23
C LEU A 66 -1.37 3.28 -9.82
N ASN A 67 -0.36 3.49 -8.98
CA ASN A 67 1.03 3.15 -9.29
C ASN A 67 1.57 2.22 -8.20
N ILE A 68 2.22 1.13 -8.61
CA ILE A 68 2.86 0.19 -7.69
C ILE A 68 4.33 0.08 -8.08
N THR A 69 5.19 0.30 -7.10
CA THR A 69 6.64 0.19 -7.23
C THR A 69 7.18 -0.74 -6.15
N TRP A 70 8.45 -1.10 -6.27
CA TRP A 70 9.18 -1.80 -5.23
C TRP A 70 10.60 -1.28 -5.10
N SER A 71 11.21 -1.47 -3.94
CA SER A 71 12.63 -1.16 -3.73
C SER A 71 13.31 -2.20 -2.84
N LEU A 72 14.62 -2.32 -3.02
CA LEU A 72 15.52 -2.96 -2.08
C LEU A 72 16.00 -1.88 -1.11
N SER A 73 16.00 -2.16 0.20
CA SER A 73 16.43 -1.26 1.28
C SER A 73 15.49 -0.08 1.62
N SER A 74 14.37 -0.40 2.27
CA SER A 74 13.74 0.51 3.22
C SER A 74 14.33 0.26 4.60
N THR A 75 15.36 1.00 4.99
CA THR A 75 15.73 1.09 6.41
C THR A 75 14.79 2.12 7.04
N ALA A 76 14.14 1.75 8.14
CA ALA A 76 13.15 2.57 8.85
C ALA A 76 13.55 4.06 8.89
N GLY A 77 12.92 4.88 8.03
CA GLY A 77 13.08 6.33 7.99
C GLY A 77 13.98 6.91 6.88
N THR A 78 14.68 6.10 6.08
CA THR A 78 15.47 6.58 4.93
C THR A 78 15.06 5.86 3.65
N ILE A 79 14.20 6.50 2.86
CA ILE A 79 13.88 6.10 1.49
C ILE A 79 15.07 6.55 0.63
N SER A 80 16.11 5.72 0.54
CA SER A 80 17.25 5.97 -0.36
C SER A 80 17.38 4.95 -1.48
N GLY A 81 16.47 3.97 -1.55
CA GLY A 81 16.41 3.00 -2.64
C GLY A 81 15.73 3.60 -3.87
N GLU A 82 16.30 3.36 -5.05
CA GLU A 82 15.61 3.62 -6.32
C GLU A 82 14.38 2.71 -6.41
N GLU A 83 13.20 3.31 -6.56
CA GLU A 83 11.95 2.58 -6.74
C GLU A 83 11.80 2.11 -8.19
N MET A 84 11.54 0.81 -8.36
CA MET A 84 11.32 0.17 -9.65
C MET A 84 9.82 0.02 -9.90
N PRO A 85 9.27 0.52 -11.03
CA PRO A 85 7.84 0.43 -11.31
C PRO A 85 7.42 -1.00 -11.69
N ILE A 86 6.24 -1.40 -11.25
CA ILE A 86 5.61 -2.69 -11.57
C ILE A 86 4.30 -2.47 -12.33
N ILE A 87 3.44 -1.61 -11.80
CA ILE A 87 2.08 -1.41 -12.31
C ILE A 87 1.78 0.08 -12.41
N ALA A 88 1.23 0.50 -13.54
CA ALA A 88 0.57 1.78 -13.69
C ALA A 88 -0.82 1.56 -14.30
N ARG A 89 -1.86 2.09 -13.64
CA ARG A 89 -3.25 2.10 -14.11
C ARG A 89 -3.86 3.45 -13.82
N THR A 90 -4.75 3.90 -14.69
CA THR A 90 -5.41 5.20 -14.54
C THR A 90 -6.91 5.01 -14.58
N ASN A 91 -7.63 5.77 -13.76
CA ASN A 91 -9.09 5.83 -13.74
C ASN A 91 -9.77 4.45 -13.55
N ILE A 92 -9.28 3.66 -12.58
CA ILE A 92 -9.81 2.34 -12.22
C ILE A 92 -10.56 2.38 -10.88
N LYS A 93 -11.41 1.39 -10.60
CA LYS A 93 -12.06 1.22 -9.28
C LYS A 93 -11.48 0.08 -8.44
N GLU A 94 -10.83 -0.88 -9.07
CA GLU A 94 -10.27 -2.03 -8.39
C GLU A 94 -9.08 -2.59 -9.14
N HIS A 95 -8.21 -3.27 -8.41
CA HIS A 95 -7.09 -4.01 -8.95
C HIS A 95 -6.73 -5.17 -8.02
N ARG A 96 -6.33 -6.29 -8.63
CA ARG A 96 -5.78 -7.47 -7.95
C ARG A 96 -4.55 -7.93 -8.72
N ASP A 97 -3.51 -8.32 -8.01
CA ASP A 97 -2.30 -8.88 -8.59
C ASP A 97 -1.60 -9.82 -7.60
N SER A 98 -0.63 -10.61 -8.07
CA SER A 98 0.20 -11.51 -7.27
C SER A 98 1.67 -11.33 -7.63
N PHE A 99 2.48 -10.92 -6.65
CA PHE A 99 3.91 -10.70 -6.82
C PHE A 99 4.69 -11.96 -6.42
N SER A 100 5.31 -12.61 -7.41
CA SER A 100 6.05 -13.87 -7.22
C SER A 100 7.32 -13.69 -6.38
N CYS A 101 7.47 -14.50 -5.32
CA CYS A 101 8.66 -14.45 -4.46
C CYS A 101 9.95 -14.86 -5.18
N GLU A 102 9.86 -15.67 -6.23
CA GLU A 102 11.00 -16.05 -7.08
C GLU A 102 11.39 -14.91 -8.02
N LYS A 103 10.42 -14.30 -8.70
CA LYS A 103 10.65 -13.19 -9.64
C LYS A 103 11.29 -11.99 -8.95
N PHE A 104 10.84 -11.66 -7.75
CA PHE A 104 11.34 -10.54 -6.95
C PHE A 104 12.41 -10.95 -5.94
N ASN A 105 12.78 -12.24 -5.91
CA ASN A 105 13.82 -12.83 -5.08
C ASN A 105 13.77 -12.41 -3.60
N PHE A 106 12.62 -12.63 -2.95
CA PHE A 106 12.41 -12.26 -1.54
C PHE A 106 13.43 -12.92 -0.60
N ARG A 107 13.99 -14.08 -0.98
CA ARG A 107 14.98 -14.81 -0.18
C ARG A 107 16.32 -14.08 -0.05
N LEU A 108 16.80 -13.45 -1.12
CA LEU A 108 18.06 -12.68 -1.09
C LEU A 108 17.87 -11.26 -0.54
N HIS A 109 16.62 -10.80 -0.43
CA HIS A 109 16.29 -9.42 -0.14
C HIS A 109 15.27 -9.30 1.00
N HIS A 110 15.76 -9.48 2.22
CA HIS A 110 14.95 -9.42 3.46
C HIS A 110 14.25 -8.06 3.68
N ASN A 111 14.70 -7.01 2.99
CA ASN A 111 14.20 -5.63 3.11
C ASN A 111 13.52 -5.15 1.82
N ILE A 112 12.84 -6.04 1.11
CA ILE A 112 12.01 -5.65 -0.04
C ILE A 112 10.76 -4.93 0.45
N THR A 113 10.46 -3.77 -0.13
CA THR A 113 9.23 -3.02 0.20
C THR A 113 8.49 -2.68 -1.07
N PHE A 114 7.19 -2.93 -1.07
CA PHE A 114 6.25 -2.51 -2.10
C PHE A 114 5.60 -1.20 -1.69
N TYR A 115 5.53 -0.25 -2.61
CA TYR A 115 4.83 1.01 -2.42
C TYR A 115 3.64 1.09 -3.34
N VAL A 116 2.52 1.60 -2.82
CA VAL A 116 1.27 1.75 -3.55
C VAL A 116 0.86 3.21 -3.48
N TYR A 117 0.79 3.86 -4.62
CA TYR A 117 0.36 5.24 -4.78
C TYR A 117 -1.05 5.25 -5.34
N VAL A 118 -2.00 5.74 -4.56
CA VAL A 118 -3.39 5.92 -4.96
C VAL A 118 -3.62 7.42 -5.09
N THR A 119 -3.85 7.89 -6.31
CA THR A 119 -3.90 9.32 -6.63
C THR A 119 -5.10 9.68 -7.49
N ASN A 120 -5.40 10.97 -7.62
CA ASN A 120 -6.46 11.50 -8.48
C ASN A 120 -7.84 10.90 -8.19
N PHE A 121 -8.11 10.61 -6.93
CA PHE A 121 -9.47 10.30 -6.48
C PHE A 121 -10.20 11.56 -6.03
N SER A 122 -11.52 11.51 -6.05
CA SER A 122 -12.40 12.55 -5.52
C SER A 122 -13.06 12.11 -4.23
N TRP A 123 -13.11 13.02 -3.26
CA TRP A 123 -14.00 12.91 -2.10
C TRP A 123 -15.48 12.92 -2.53
N PRO A 124 -16.37 12.18 -1.86
CA PRO A 124 -16.10 11.21 -0.79
C PRO A 124 -15.55 9.90 -1.34
N ILE A 125 -14.63 9.25 -0.63
CA ILE A 125 -14.07 7.96 -1.06
C ILE A 125 -13.87 6.99 0.09
N LYS A 126 -14.17 5.71 -0.18
CA LYS A 126 -13.78 4.57 0.65
C LYS A 126 -12.83 3.70 -0.15
N ILE A 127 -11.64 3.45 0.39
CA ILE A 127 -10.60 2.61 -0.23
C ILE A 127 -10.39 1.39 0.65
N GLN A 128 -10.51 0.20 0.09
CA GLN A 128 -10.13 -1.04 0.77
C GLN A 128 -8.87 -1.59 0.11
N ILE A 129 -7.85 -1.90 0.92
CA ILE A 129 -6.58 -2.43 0.43
C ILE A 129 -6.09 -3.55 1.35
N ALA A 130 -5.51 -4.58 0.74
CA ALA A 130 -4.92 -5.69 1.46
C ALA A 130 -3.71 -6.26 0.72
N PHE A 131 -2.78 -6.77 1.51
CA PHE A 131 -1.69 -7.63 1.08
C PHE A 131 -1.79 -8.96 1.82
N SER A 132 -1.56 -10.08 1.14
CA SER A 132 -1.68 -11.43 1.70
C SER A 132 -0.49 -12.29 1.31
N GLN A 133 0.00 -13.08 2.26
CA GLN A 133 0.90 -14.21 2.02
C GLN A 133 0.30 -15.53 2.55
N HIS A 134 -0.97 -15.54 2.93
CA HIS A 134 -1.74 -16.75 3.23
C HIS A 134 -2.52 -17.23 2.00
N ASN A 135 -2.86 -18.53 1.98
CA ASN A 135 -3.33 -19.26 0.79
C ASN A 135 -4.61 -18.69 0.15
N SER A 136 -5.29 -17.74 0.79
CA SER A 136 -6.42 -17.02 0.24
C SER A 136 -6.56 -15.64 0.87
N ILE A 137 -6.85 -14.64 0.03
CA ILE A 137 -7.24 -13.29 0.47
C ILE A 137 -8.55 -13.30 1.29
N MET A 138 -9.30 -14.40 1.27
CA MET A 138 -10.51 -14.58 2.08
C MET A 138 -10.22 -14.89 3.56
N ASP A 139 -9.00 -15.31 3.88
CA ASP A 139 -8.59 -15.63 5.25
C ASP A 139 -8.06 -14.40 6.02
N LEU A 140 -8.12 -13.22 5.39
CA LEU A 140 -7.64 -11.96 5.96
C LEU A 140 -8.49 -11.50 7.14
N VAL A 141 -7.82 -11.05 8.19
CA VAL A 141 -8.48 -10.35 9.30
C VAL A 141 -8.77 -8.90 8.89
N GLN A 142 -9.99 -8.42 9.13
CA GLN A 142 -10.43 -7.07 8.73
C GLN A 142 -10.24 -6.06 9.86
N PHE A 143 -9.64 -4.90 9.54
CA PHE A 143 -9.58 -3.74 10.43
C PHE A 143 -10.17 -2.52 9.72
N PHE A 144 -11.01 -1.78 10.46
CA PHE A 144 -11.51 -0.49 10.01
C PHE A 144 -10.63 0.60 10.60
N VAL A 145 -10.00 1.40 9.74
CA VAL A 145 -9.28 2.61 10.15
C VAL A 145 -10.16 3.79 9.78
N THR A 146 -10.69 4.45 10.80
CA THR A 146 -11.49 5.67 10.65
C THR A 146 -10.61 6.83 11.05
N PHE A 147 -10.39 7.78 10.14
CA PHE A 147 -9.75 9.03 10.48
C PHE A 147 -10.82 9.91 11.13
N PHE A 148 -10.55 10.35 12.36
CA PHE A 148 -11.36 11.32 13.09
C PHE A 148 -10.79 12.71 12.91
#